data_AF-Q9TNL1-F1
#
_entry.id   AF-Q9TNL1-F1
#
_cell.length_a   1.000
_cell.length_b   1.000
_cell.length_c   1.000
_cell.angle_alpha   90.00
_cell.angle_beta   90.00
_cell.angle_gamma   90.00
#
_symmetry.space_group_name_H-M   'P 1'
#
loop_
_entity.id
_entity.type
_entity.pdbx_description
1 polymer ?
#
loop_
_entity_poly.entity_id
_entity_poly.type
_entity_poly.pdbx_seq_one_letter_code
_entity_poly.pdbx_strand_id
1 'polypeptide(L)'
;MLFYNKVMDRTAIKQLISRLITHFGITYTTYILDQLKTVGFKQATQAAISLGIDDLLTAPSKSWLIQDAEQQGYISEKHYRYGNVHAVEKLRQLIETWYATSEYLKQEMNPNFRMTDPLNPVHMMSFSGARGSTSQVHQLVGMRGLMSDPQGQIIDLPIQSNFREGLSLTEYIISCYGARKGVVDTAVRTSDAGYLTRRLVEVVQHIVVRKVDCGTSENIFVTPLQNNYKKNNKLIGRILADNIYINGRCIAIRNQDITTNLVISLINFQRKGIFIRSPLICKSMLWICQLCYGWSLTHGNLIELGEAVGIIAGQSIG
;
A
#
# COMPACT_ATOMS: atom_id res chain seq x y z
N MET A 1 -31.13 2.88 0.51
CA MET A 1 -29.68 3.01 0.74
C MET A 1 -29.39 2.44 2.12
N LEU A 2 -28.53 1.43 2.23
CA LEU A 2 -28.20 0.83 3.54
C LEU A 2 -27.48 1.87 4.40
N PHE A 3 -27.99 2.09 5.62
CA PHE A 3 -27.33 2.88 6.65
C PHE A 3 -25.91 2.35 6.90
N TYR A 4 -24.91 3.22 6.86
CA TYR A 4 -23.51 2.82 7.03
C TYR A 4 -23.06 3.06 8.46
N ASN A 5 -23.31 2.09 9.34
CA ASN A 5 -22.96 2.17 10.76
C ASN A 5 -21.55 1.61 11.03
N LYS A 6 -20.51 2.36 10.65
CA LYS A 6 -19.11 2.03 10.96
C LYS A 6 -18.32 3.30 11.22
N VAL A 7 -17.26 3.18 12.03
CA VAL A 7 -16.23 4.21 12.17
C VAL A 7 -15.60 4.48 10.80
N MET A 8 -15.55 5.75 10.42
CA MET A 8 -15.16 6.18 9.07
C MET A 8 -13.66 6.47 9.00
N ASP A 9 -12.85 5.43 8.80
CA ASP A 9 -11.42 5.58 8.51
C ASP A 9 -11.20 5.93 7.03
N ARG A 10 -9.97 6.34 6.66
CA ARG A 10 -9.58 6.63 5.26
C ARG A 10 -9.97 5.51 4.28
N THR A 11 -9.87 4.25 4.70
CA THR A 11 -10.23 3.09 3.87
C THR A 11 -11.75 2.93 3.74
N ALA A 12 -12.49 3.14 4.82
CA ALA A 12 -13.96 3.10 4.83
C ALA A 12 -14.54 4.22 3.96
N ILE A 13 -13.99 5.44 4.05
CA ILE A 13 -14.37 6.57 3.19
C ILE A 13 -14.13 6.22 1.72
N LYS A 14 -12.95 5.68 1.35
CA LYS A 14 -12.70 5.23 -0.03
C LYS A 14 -13.72 4.20 -0.53
N GLN A 15 -14.12 3.26 0.33
CA GLN A 15 -15.14 2.27 -0.01
C GLN A 15 -16.54 2.89 -0.16
N LEU A 16 -16.88 3.86 0.69
CA LEU A 16 -18.12 4.62 0.59
C LEU A 16 -18.19 5.37 -0.75
N ILE A 17 -17.12 6.08 -1.11
CA ILE A 17 -17.02 6.80 -2.39
C ILE A 17 -17.17 5.83 -3.56
N SER A 18 -16.45 4.71 -3.54
CA SER A 18 -16.56 3.70 -4.60
C SER A 18 -17.99 3.18 -4.76
N ARG A 19 -18.73 2.97 -3.65
CA ARG A 19 -20.14 2.56 -3.70
C ARG A 19 -21.07 3.65 -4.23
N LEU A 20 -20.82 4.91 -3.87
CA LEU A 20 -21.58 6.04 -4.38
C LEU A 20 -21.44 6.15 -5.90
N ILE A 21 -20.21 6.01 -6.41
CA ILE A 21 -19.94 6.01 -7.86
C ILE A 21 -20.71 4.89 -8.55
N THR A 22 -20.71 3.67 -8.00
CA THR A 22 -21.42 2.55 -8.62
C THR A 22 -22.94 2.68 -8.63
N HIS A 23 -23.53 3.37 -7.65
CA HIS A 23 -24.99 3.46 -7.53
C HIS A 23 -25.59 4.74 -8.14
N PHE A 24 -24.91 5.88 -7.99
CA PHE A 24 -25.42 7.19 -8.39
C PHE A 24 -24.64 7.81 -9.57
N GLY A 25 -23.54 7.20 -9.99
CA GLY A 25 -22.66 7.74 -11.03
C GLY A 25 -21.75 8.86 -10.52
N ILE A 26 -20.90 9.36 -11.41
CA ILE A 26 -19.82 10.30 -11.08
C ILE A 26 -20.39 11.68 -10.70
N THR A 27 -21.36 12.20 -11.44
CA THR A 27 -21.90 13.56 -11.29
C THR A 27 -22.62 13.79 -9.95
N TYR A 28 -23.45 12.84 -9.52
CA TYR A 28 -24.09 12.92 -8.20
C TYR A 28 -23.09 12.71 -7.07
N THR A 29 -22.11 11.82 -7.27
CA THR A 29 -21.09 11.56 -6.26
C THR A 29 -20.23 12.79 -6.00
N THR A 30 -19.88 13.58 -7.01
CA THR A 30 -19.09 14.82 -6.81
C THR A 30 -19.83 15.84 -5.95
N TYR A 31 -21.15 16.01 -6.12
CA TYR A 31 -21.95 16.86 -5.26
C TYR A 31 -21.97 16.37 -3.80
N ILE A 32 -22.16 15.06 -3.59
CA ILE A 32 -22.14 14.47 -2.24
C ILE A 32 -20.76 14.63 -1.59
N LEU A 33 -19.67 14.48 -2.36
CA LEU A 33 -18.31 14.66 -1.87
C LEU A 33 -18.05 16.09 -1.37
N ASP A 34 -18.61 17.09 -2.05
CA ASP A 34 -18.46 18.49 -1.64
C ASP A 34 -19.18 18.78 -0.31
N GLN A 35 -20.37 18.18 -0.13
CA GLN A 35 -21.10 18.23 1.14
C GLN A 35 -20.34 17.51 2.25
N LEU A 36 -19.80 16.32 1.97
CA LEU A 36 -19.00 15.54 2.92
C LEU A 36 -17.75 16.32 3.35
N LYS A 37 -17.07 16.97 2.40
CA LYS A 37 -15.92 17.86 2.67
C LYS A 37 -16.30 18.99 3.63
N THR A 38 -17.41 19.67 3.37
CA THR A 38 -17.89 20.80 4.19
C THR A 38 -18.25 20.37 5.60
N VAL A 39 -18.99 19.26 5.75
CA VAL A 39 -19.32 18.68 7.06
C VAL A 39 -18.05 18.22 7.77
N GLY A 40 -17.13 17.56 7.07
CA GLY A 40 -15.85 17.09 7.60
C GLY A 40 -15.01 18.23 8.17
N PHE A 41 -14.86 19.34 7.43
CA PHE A 41 -14.14 20.51 7.94
C PHE A 41 -14.84 21.14 9.14
N LYS A 42 -16.17 21.30 9.09
CA LYS A 42 -16.94 21.84 10.22
C LYS A 42 -16.76 21.00 11.49
N GLN A 43 -16.89 19.68 11.38
CA GLN A 43 -16.72 18.76 12.51
C GLN A 43 -15.27 18.69 12.99
N ALA A 44 -14.28 18.73 12.10
CA ALA A 44 -12.87 18.78 12.48
C ALA A 44 -12.54 20.05 13.28
N THR A 45 -13.09 21.20 12.88
CA THR A 45 -12.92 22.45 13.64
C THR A 45 -13.65 22.40 14.98
N GLN A 46 -14.86 21.85 15.04
CA GLN A 46 -15.62 21.71 16.29
C GLN A 46 -14.98 20.73 17.27
N ALA A 47 -14.37 19.65 16.77
CA ALA A 47 -13.64 18.68 17.59
C ALA A 47 -12.37 19.29 18.21
N ALA A 48 -11.83 20.36 17.62
CA ALA A 48 -10.70 21.14 18.13
C ALA A 48 -9.51 20.27 18.60
N ILE A 49 -9.22 19.20 17.84
CA ILE A 49 -8.16 18.24 18.19
C ILE A 49 -6.80 18.93 18.10
N SER A 50 -6.13 19.08 19.25
CA SER A 50 -4.76 19.55 19.37
C SER A 50 -3.81 18.39 19.68
N LEU A 51 -2.51 18.62 19.53
CA LEU A 51 -1.47 17.66 19.94
C LEU A 51 -0.48 18.38 20.86
N GLY A 52 -0.36 17.87 22.08
CA GLY A 52 0.60 18.30 23.09
C GLY A 52 1.68 17.24 23.34
N ILE A 53 2.65 17.59 24.19
CA ILE A 53 3.71 16.65 24.61
C ILE A 53 3.18 15.55 25.53
N ASP A 54 2.11 15.83 26.27
CA ASP A 54 1.50 14.87 27.19
C ASP A 54 0.74 13.76 26.47
N ASP A 55 0.29 14.02 25.23
CA ASP A 55 -0.38 13.04 24.37
C ASP A 55 0.58 11.94 23.89
N LEU A 56 1.90 12.14 23.97
CA LEU A 56 2.92 11.20 23.50
C LEU A 56 3.19 10.05 24.49
N LEU A 57 2.16 9.34 24.91
CA LEU A 57 2.21 8.34 25.99
C LEU A 57 3.13 7.13 25.70
N THR A 58 4.27 7.06 26.38
CA THR A 58 5.23 5.95 26.24
C THR A 58 4.69 4.65 26.83
N ALA A 59 4.98 3.52 26.17
CA ALA A 59 4.56 2.22 26.68
C ALA A 59 5.34 1.87 27.96
N PRO A 60 4.67 1.45 29.05
CA PRO A 60 5.35 1.13 30.31
C PRO A 60 6.29 -0.07 30.16
N SER A 61 6.03 -0.97 29.21
CA SER A 61 6.88 -2.12 28.88
C SER A 61 8.25 -1.74 28.29
N LYS A 62 8.42 -0.48 27.84
CA LYS A 62 9.64 -0.03 27.15
C LYS A 62 10.91 -0.22 27.97
N SER A 63 10.91 0.22 29.23
CA SER A 63 12.10 0.18 30.08
C SER A 63 12.60 -1.25 30.27
N TRP A 64 11.69 -2.18 30.56
CA TRP A 64 12.01 -3.60 30.72
C TRP A 64 12.51 -4.23 29.40
N LEU A 65 11.88 -3.92 28.27
CA LEU A 65 12.28 -4.45 26.95
C LEU A 65 13.68 -4.01 26.54
N ILE A 66 14.04 -2.75 26.82
CA ILE A 66 15.38 -2.24 26.55
C ILE A 66 16.40 -2.93 27.46
N GLN A 67 16.10 -3.08 28.75
CA GLN A 67 16.98 -3.78 29.68
C GLN A 67 17.21 -5.24 29.29
N ASP A 68 16.17 -5.94 28.85
CA ASP A 68 16.29 -7.32 28.37
C ASP A 68 17.20 -7.40 27.13
N ALA A 69 17.02 -6.50 26.16
CA ALA A 69 17.87 -6.43 24.97
C ALA A 69 19.34 -6.11 25.31
N GLU A 70 19.59 -5.21 26.26
CA GLU A 70 20.94 -4.90 26.74
C GLU A 70 21.59 -6.09 27.43
N GLN A 71 20.84 -6.85 28.25
CA GLN A 71 21.33 -8.07 28.89
C GLN A 71 21.69 -9.14 27.86
N GLN A 72 20.86 -9.34 26.83
CA GLN A 72 21.17 -10.24 25.72
C GLN A 72 22.45 -9.81 24.98
N GLY A 73 22.61 -8.50 24.74
CA GLY A 73 23.83 -7.93 24.17
C GLY A 73 25.07 -8.21 25.01
N TYR A 74 24.97 -8.05 26.34
CA TYR A 74 26.07 -8.34 27.27
C TYR A 74 26.45 -9.83 27.30
N ILE A 75 25.45 -10.73 27.23
CA ILE A 75 25.70 -12.18 27.15
C ILE A 75 26.41 -12.54 25.84
N SER A 76 25.98 -11.97 24.70
CA SER A 76 26.63 -12.17 23.40
C SER A 76 28.08 -11.65 23.40
N GLU A 77 28.33 -10.49 24.02
CA GLU A 77 29.68 -9.95 24.24
C GLU A 77 30.56 -10.89 25.06
N LYS A 78 30.02 -11.48 26.13
CA LYS A 78 30.73 -12.46 26.97
C LYS A 78 31.09 -13.73 26.20
N HIS A 79 30.18 -14.24 25.39
CA HIS A 79 30.44 -15.42 24.54
C HIS A 79 31.50 -15.14 23.46
N TYR A 80 31.51 -13.93 22.89
CA TYR A 80 32.55 -13.49 21.98
C TYR A 80 33.93 -13.47 22.66
N ARG A 81 34.01 -12.94 23.90
CA ARG A 81 35.27 -12.91 24.68
C ARG A 81 35.79 -14.31 25.02
N TYR A 82 34.91 -15.28 25.19
CA TYR A 82 35.29 -16.68 25.42
C TYR A 82 35.66 -17.44 24.13
N GLY A 83 35.53 -16.81 22.96
CA GLY A 83 35.82 -17.44 21.66
C GLY A 83 34.71 -18.38 21.16
N ASN A 84 33.52 -18.33 21.75
CA ASN A 84 32.41 -19.22 21.38
C ASN A 84 31.62 -18.74 20.15
N VAL A 85 31.74 -17.45 19.79
CA VAL A 85 30.94 -16.82 18.73
C VAL A 85 31.86 -15.96 17.86
N HIS A 86 31.66 -15.97 16.54
CA HIS A 86 32.41 -15.12 15.63
C HIS A 86 31.89 -13.67 15.62
N ALA A 87 32.75 -12.71 15.26
CA ALA A 87 32.38 -11.28 15.25
C ALA A 87 31.18 -10.97 14.34
N VAL A 88 31.06 -11.66 13.19
CA VAL A 88 29.95 -11.50 12.25
C VAL A 88 28.63 -12.03 12.84
N GLU A 89 28.69 -13.17 13.51
CA GLU A 89 27.52 -13.78 14.17
C GLU A 89 27.03 -12.93 15.34
N LYS A 90 27.96 -12.39 16.13
CA LYS A 90 27.65 -11.44 17.20
C LYS A 90 26.91 -10.21 16.66
N LEU A 91 27.43 -9.59 15.60
CA LEU A 91 26.80 -8.40 14.99
C LEU A 91 25.38 -8.74 14.49
N ARG A 92 25.22 -9.88 13.82
CA ARG A 92 23.92 -10.35 13.34
C ARG A 92 22.93 -10.57 14.49
N GLN A 93 23.35 -11.27 15.55
CA GLN A 93 22.51 -11.51 16.73
C GLN A 93 22.07 -10.18 17.37
N LEU A 94 23.00 -9.24 17.52
CA LEU A 94 22.70 -7.91 18.07
C LEU A 94 21.64 -7.19 17.22
N ILE A 95 21.82 -7.17 15.90
CA ILE A 95 20.86 -6.55 14.97
C ILE A 95 19.49 -7.23 15.07
N GLU A 96 19.45 -8.56 15.09
CA GLU A 96 18.20 -9.32 15.19
C GLU A 96 17.47 -9.06 16.51
N THR A 97 18.19 -9.03 17.65
CA THR A 97 17.63 -8.69 18.96
C THR A 97 17.02 -7.28 18.95
N TRP A 98 17.76 -6.26 18.55
CA TRP A 98 17.24 -4.88 18.55
C TRP A 98 16.10 -4.67 17.56
N TYR A 99 16.14 -5.33 16.41
CA TYR A 99 15.04 -5.31 15.45
C TYR A 99 13.78 -5.96 16.04
N ALA A 100 13.91 -7.12 16.67
CA ALA A 100 12.80 -7.81 17.33
C ALA A 100 12.19 -6.96 18.45
N THR A 101 13.01 -6.37 19.31
CA THR A 101 12.57 -5.47 20.38
C THR A 101 11.83 -4.24 19.83
N SER A 102 12.35 -3.65 18.73
CA SER A 102 11.70 -2.51 18.06
C SER A 102 10.31 -2.88 17.54
N GLU A 103 10.19 -4.01 16.86
CA GLU A 103 8.93 -4.43 16.27
C GLU A 103 7.93 -4.86 17.33
N TYR A 104 8.38 -5.49 18.42
CA TYR A 104 7.53 -5.82 19.56
C TYR A 104 6.99 -4.56 20.24
N LEU A 105 7.84 -3.58 20.53
CA LEU A 105 7.41 -2.27 21.04
C LEU A 105 6.36 -1.63 20.13
N LYS A 106 6.60 -1.67 18.81
CA LYS A 106 5.68 -1.11 17.84
C LYS A 106 4.32 -1.79 17.81
N GLN A 107 4.27 -3.10 18.07
CA GLN A 107 3.01 -3.85 18.19
C GLN A 107 2.28 -3.52 19.49
N GLU A 108 3.00 -3.39 20.61
CA GLU A 108 2.48 -3.06 21.94
C GLU A 108 1.90 -1.64 22.05
N MET A 109 2.33 -0.69 21.21
CA MET A 109 1.79 0.67 21.24
C MET A 109 0.27 0.73 20.97
N ASN A 110 -0.22 -0.03 19.99
CA ASN A 110 -1.64 0.00 19.61
C ASN A 110 -2.59 -0.45 20.73
N PRO A 111 -2.38 -1.61 21.39
CA PRO A 111 -3.19 -1.98 22.54
C PRO A 111 -3.01 -1.00 23.71
N ASN A 112 -1.80 -0.45 23.92
CA ASN A 112 -1.58 0.55 24.97
C ASN A 112 -2.48 1.78 24.77
N PHE A 113 -2.47 2.41 23.59
CA PHE A 113 -3.37 3.55 23.32
C PHE A 113 -4.85 3.20 23.51
N ARG A 114 -5.28 1.99 23.12
CA ARG A 114 -6.67 1.55 23.32
C ARG A 114 -7.05 1.33 24.79
N MET A 115 -6.09 0.94 25.62
CA MET A 115 -6.33 0.71 27.05
C MET A 115 -6.24 2.00 27.86
N THR A 116 -5.30 2.88 27.54
CA THR A 116 -5.06 4.11 28.31
C THR A 116 -6.02 5.23 27.91
N ASP A 117 -6.04 5.59 26.63
CA ASP A 117 -6.88 6.68 26.11
C ASP A 117 -7.19 6.48 24.61
N PRO A 118 -8.35 5.87 24.30
CA PRO A 118 -8.78 5.67 22.91
C PRO A 118 -8.95 6.97 22.12
N LEU A 119 -9.21 8.09 22.81
CA LEU A 119 -9.45 9.41 22.22
C LEU A 119 -8.17 10.25 22.12
N ASN A 120 -7.01 9.65 22.40
CA ASN A 120 -5.73 10.33 22.25
C ASN A 120 -5.58 10.87 20.81
N PRO A 121 -5.23 12.16 20.63
CA PRO A 121 -5.05 12.79 19.31
C PRO A 121 -4.10 12.03 18.38
N VAL A 122 -2.98 11.53 18.90
CA VAL A 122 -1.97 10.77 18.14
C VAL A 122 -2.56 9.46 17.61
N HIS A 123 -3.30 8.76 18.47
CA HIS A 123 -3.98 7.53 18.13
C HIS A 123 -5.07 7.78 17.08
N MET A 124 -5.90 8.81 17.26
CA MET A 124 -6.95 9.18 16.30
C MET A 124 -6.37 9.51 14.91
N MET A 125 -5.30 10.32 14.84
CA MET A 125 -4.69 10.72 13.56
C MET A 125 -4.09 9.53 12.80
N SER A 126 -3.34 8.67 13.50
CA SER A 126 -2.68 7.52 12.88
C SER A 126 -3.67 6.41 12.52
N PHE A 127 -4.67 6.11 13.38
CA PHE A 127 -5.60 5.00 13.16
C PHE A 127 -6.66 5.34 12.10
N SER A 128 -7.18 6.57 12.10
CA SER A 128 -8.07 7.05 11.02
C SER A 128 -7.37 7.11 9.66
N GLY A 129 -6.04 7.11 9.66
CA GLY A 129 -5.20 7.26 8.47
C GLY A 129 -5.23 8.67 7.89
N ALA A 130 -5.62 9.67 8.70
CA ALA A 130 -5.62 11.08 8.32
C ALA A 130 -4.18 11.59 8.14
N ARG A 131 -3.32 11.35 9.14
CA ARG A 131 -1.91 11.71 9.10
C ARG A 131 -1.13 10.89 10.13
N GLY A 132 0.09 10.50 9.80
CA GLY A 132 0.90 9.65 10.68
C GLY A 132 0.82 8.18 10.27
N SER A 133 1.97 7.53 10.18
CA SER A 133 2.07 6.07 10.15
C SER A 133 2.37 5.53 11.54
N THR A 134 2.05 4.25 11.79
CA THR A 134 2.43 3.56 13.03
C THR A 134 3.95 3.61 13.26
N SER A 135 4.76 3.59 12.20
CA SER A 135 6.21 3.78 12.28
C SER A 135 6.63 5.18 12.71
N GLN A 136 5.91 6.24 12.33
CA GLN A 136 6.18 7.60 12.78
C GLN A 136 5.81 7.77 14.25
N VAL A 137 4.67 7.21 14.69
CA VAL A 137 4.28 7.18 16.10
C VAL A 137 5.31 6.40 16.93
N HIS A 138 5.83 5.28 16.40
CA HIS A 138 6.91 4.50 17.04
C HIS A 138 8.14 5.34 17.35
N GLN A 139 8.56 6.20 16.42
CA GLN A 139 9.72 7.07 16.62
C GLN A 139 9.47 8.17 17.65
N LEU A 140 8.22 8.62 17.81
CA LEU A 140 7.86 9.64 18.80
C LEU A 140 7.86 9.09 20.24
N VAL A 141 7.38 7.84 20.40
CA VAL A 141 6.92 7.32 21.70
C VAL A 141 7.58 5.99 22.08
N GLY A 142 7.92 5.15 21.11
CA GLY A 142 8.60 3.87 21.32
C GLY A 142 10.11 4.07 21.43
N MET A 143 10.82 3.67 20.38
CA MET A 143 12.26 3.92 20.22
C MET A 143 12.53 4.19 18.74
N ARG A 144 13.63 4.88 18.45
CA ARG A 144 13.99 5.16 17.06
C ARG A 144 14.62 3.95 16.36
N GLY A 145 15.34 3.11 17.11
CA GLY A 145 15.87 1.83 16.65
C GLY A 145 17.18 1.94 15.88
N LEU A 146 17.43 0.94 15.03
CA LEU A 146 18.67 0.82 14.25
C LEU A 146 18.70 1.81 13.08
N MET A 147 19.88 2.35 12.81
CA MET A 147 20.15 3.26 11.70
C MET A 147 21.19 2.65 10.75
N SER A 148 21.24 3.18 9.53
CA SER A 148 22.23 2.77 8.54
C SER A 148 23.22 3.89 8.27
N ASP A 149 24.46 3.49 8.05
CA ASP A 149 25.54 4.36 7.61
C ASP A 149 25.32 4.85 6.16
N PRO A 150 26.07 5.87 5.71
CA PRO A 150 26.03 6.32 4.33
C PRO A 150 26.26 5.18 3.31
N GLN A 151 27.08 4.19 3.67
CA GLN A 151 27.33 2.99 2.84
C GLN A 151 26.18 1.97 2.85
N GLY A 152 25.18 2.12 3.74
CA GLY A 152 24.03 1.22 3.86
C GLY A 152 24.25 0.05 4.83
N GLN A 153 25.37 0.01 5.55
CA GLN A 153 25.58 -0.95 6.64
C GLN A 153 24.79 -0.50 7.88
N ILE A 154 24.24 -1.45 8.63
CA ILE A 154 23.52 -1.15 9.87
C ILE A 154 24.54 -0.87 10.96
N ILE A 155 24.36 0.24 11.67
CA ILE A 155 25.20 0.64 12.80
C ILE A 155 24.81 -0.22 14.00
N ASP A 156 25.80 -0.76 14.70
CA ASP A 156 25.66 -1.64 15.86
C ASP A 156 25.17 -0.92 17.14
N LEU A 157 25.13 0.41 17.11
CA LEU A 157 24.60 1.27 18.17
C LEU A 157 23.15 1.70 17.85
N PRO A 158 22.13 1.10 18.49
CA PRO A 158 20.74 1.49 18.32
C PRO A 158 20.43 2.79 19.06
N ILE A 159 19.46 3.55 18.54
CA ILE A 159 18.90 4.71 19.22
C ILE A 159 17.74 4.24 20.09
N GLN A 160 17.99 4.15 21.39
CA GLN A 160 17.03 3.66 22.39
C GLN A 160 16.00 4.73 22.76
N SER A 161 16.43 5.99 22.73
CA SER A 161 15.59 7.15 23.01
C SER A 161 14.54 7.39 21.92
N ASN A 162 13.49 8.11 22.29
CA ASN A 162 12.46 8.59 21.38
C ASN A 162 12.47 10.13 21.31
N PHE A 163 11.68 10.71 20.40
CA PHE A 163 11.65 12.17 20.28
C PHE A 163 11.03 12.89 21.49
N ARG A 164 10.20 12.21 22.29
CA ARG A 164 9.66 12.79 23.53
C ARG A 164 10.75 12.93 24.61
N GLU A 165 11.59 11.92 24.76
CA GLU A 165 12.69 11.86 25.73
C GLU A 165 13.88 12.73 25.31
N GLY A 166 14.06 12.93 24.00
CA GLY A 166 15.19 13.62 23.41
C GLY A 166 16.33 12.67 23.06
N LEU A 167 17.17 13.08 22.11
CA LEU A 167 18.32 12.29 21.65
C LEU A 167 19.61 12.84 22.24
N SER A 168 20.51 11.94 22.64
CA SER A 168 21.89 12.32 22.96
C SER A 168 22.65 12.80 21.72
N LEU A 169 23.81 13.45 21.93
CA LEU A 169 24.64 13.95 20.83
C LEU A 169 25.04 12.82 19.85
N THR A 170 25.42 11.66 20.36
CA THR A 170 25.82 10.49 19.56
C THR A 170 24.64 9.94 18.76
N GLU A 171 23.48 9.75 19.41
CA GLU A 171 22.25 9.28 18.74
C GLU A 171 21.78 10.28 17.67
N TYR A 172 21.90 11.58 17.92
CA TYR A 172 21.56 12.61 16.95
C TYR A 172 22.48 12.57 15.73
N ILE A 173 23.80 12.43 15.91
CA ILE A 173 24.76 12.33 14.80
C ILE A 173 24.49 11.06 13.97
N ILE A 174 24.25 9.92 14.63
CA ILE A 174 23.90 8.65 13.96
C ILE A 174 22.63 8.82 13.12
N SER A 175 21.62 9.47 13.69
CA SER A 175 20.38 9.80 12.96
C SER A 175 20.63 10.68 11.74
N CYS A 176 21.58 11.60 11.78
CA CYS A 176 21.83 12.55 10.69
C CYS A 176 22.34 11.86 9.42
N TYR A 177 23.12 10.77 9.55
CA TYR A 177 23.58 10.00 8.39
C TYR A 177 22.42 9.42 7.59
N GLY A 178 21.50 8.73 8.28
CA GLY A 178 20.31 8.15 7.66
C GLY A 178 19.39 9.22 7.05
N ALA A 179 19.20 10.34 7.76
CA ALA A 179 18.37 11.44 7.27
C ALA A 179 18.96 12.08 6.00
N ARG A 180 20.26 12.40 5.99
CA ARG A 180 20.94 12.99 4.84
C ARG A 180 20.90 12.05 3.63
N LYS A 181 21.19 10.76 3.83
CA LYS A 181 21.09 9.76 2.77
C LYS A 181 19.68 9.69 2.21
N GLY A 182 18.65 9.67 3.05
CA GLY A 182 17.26 9.66 2.61
C GLY A 182 16.88 10.87 1.75
N VAL A 183 17.32 12.07 2.13
CA VAL A 183 17.08 13.29 1.33
C VAL A 183 17.81 13.23 -0.02
N VAL A 184 19.08 12.83 -0.02
CA VAL A 184 19.89 12.70 -1.24
C VAL A 184 19.31 11.63 -2.17
N ASP A 185 19.01 10.44 -1.65
CA ASP A 185 18.42 9.34 -2.41
C ASP A 185 17.06 9.74 -3.00
N THR A 186 16.26 10.52 -2.26
CA THR A 186 14.97 11.01 -2.78
C THR A 186 15.19 11.96 -3.95
N ALA A 187 16.15 12.88 -3.86
CA ALA A 187 16.46 13.80 -4.95
C ALA A 187 16.96 13.06 -6.20
N VAL A 188 17.87 12.09 -6.04
CA VAL A 188 18.40 11.28 -7.16
C VAL A 188 17.31 10.38 -7.76
N ARG A 189 16.51 9.70 -6.94
CA ARG A 189 15.42 8.84 -7.43
C ARG A 189 14.32 9.63 -8.12
N THR A 190 14.13 10.90 -7.78
CA THR A 190 13.15 11.77 -8.46
C THR A 190 13.55 11.97 -9.92
N SER A 191 14.85 12.18 -10.23
CA SER A 191 15.30 12.27 -11.62
C SER A 191 15.17 10.94 -12.36
N ASP A 192 15.47 9.81 -11.70
CA ASP A 192 15.39 8.49 -12.32
C ASP A 192 13.94 8.10 -12.67
N ALA A 193 12.99 8.38 -11.78
CA ALA A 193 11.57 8.15 -12.02
C ALA A 193 11.05 8.97 -13.22
N GLY A 194 11.44 10.25 -13.30
CA GLY A 194 11.10 11.11 -14.43
C GLY A 194 11.70 10.60 -15.75
N TYR A 195 12.96 10.18 -15.73
CA TYR A 195 13.64 9.59 -16.88
C TYR A 195 12.98 8.29 -17.34
N LEU A 196 12.65 7.40 -16.41
CA LEU A 196 11.94 6.15 -16.70
C LEU A 196 10.58 6.42 -17.36
N THR A 197 9.78 7.32 -16.77
CA THR A 197 8.47 7.71 -17.30
C THR A 197 8.60 8.21 -18.74
N ARG A 198 9.58 9.08 -18.99
CA ARG A 198 9.86 9.61 -20.33
C ARG A 198 10.19 8.49 -21.32
N ARG A 199 11.10 7.57 -20.98
CA ARG A 199 11.45 6.45 -21.86
C ARG A 199 10.28 5.52 -22.13
N LEU A 200 9.47 5.23 -21.10
CA LEU A 200 8.27 4.41 -21.27
C LEU A 200 7.34 5.08 -22.27
N VAL A 201 7.00 6.36 -22.07
CA VAL A 201 6.11 7.13 -22.95
C VAL A 201 6.66 7.19 -24.38
N GLU A 202 7.96 7.44 -24.57
CA GLU A 202 8.60 7.47 -25.90
C GLU A 202 8.41 6.14 -26.67
N VAL A 203 8.48 4.99 -26.00
CA VAL A 203 8.29 3.67 -26.62
C VAL A 203 6.82 3.40 -26.97
N VAL A 204 5.90 3.80 -26.09
CA VAL A 204 4.47 3.44 -26.20
C VAL A 204 3.60 4.53 -26.83
N GLN A 205 4.14 5.70 -27.18
CA GLN A 205 3.36 6.86 -27.67
C GLN A 205 2.46 6.55 -28.87
N HIS A 206 2.83 5.59 -29.71
CA HIS A 206 2.07 5.22 -30.91
C HIS A 206 0.89 4.28 -30.63
N ILE A 207 0.79 3.75 -29.41
CA ILE A 207 -0.22 2.77 -29.04
C ILE A 207 -1.54 3.48 -28.72
N VAL A 208 -2.46 3.42 -29.68
CA VAL A 208 -3.81 4.02 -29.62
C VAL A 208 -4.87 2.94 -29.88
N VAL A 209 -6.05 3.07 -29.30
CA VAL A 209 -7.20 2.20 -29.61
C VAL A 209 -7.82 2.64 -30.94
N ARG A 210 -7.81 1.77 -31.96
CA ARG A 210 -8.31 2.13 -33.31
C ARG A 210 -9.50 1.33 -33.81
N LYS A 211 -9.67 0.09 -33.36
CA LYS A 211 -10.77 -0.79 -33.78
C LYS A 211 -11.42 -1.47 -32.59
N VAL A 212 -12.68 -1.88 -32.76
CA VAL A 212 -13.44 -2.63 -31.76
C VAL A 212 -12.84 -4.02 -31.54
N ASP A 213 -12.77 -4.83 -32.60
CA ASP A 213 -12.21 -6.20 -32.55
C ASP A 213 -11.07 -6.38 -33.58
N CYS A 214 -10.03 -7.11 -33.18
CA CYS A 214 -8.97 -7.56 -34.09
C CYS A 214 -9.18 -9.00 -34.59
N GLY A 215 -10.16 -9.72 -34.03
CA GLY A 215 -10.53 -11.08 -34.42
C GLY A 215 -9.55 -12.16 -33.96
N THR A 216 -8.67 -11.89 -32.99
CA THR A 216 -7.74 -12.90 -32.47
C THR A 216 -8.48 -14.02 -31.74
N SER A 217 -8.00 -15.24 -31.95
CA SER A 217 -8.36 -16.44 -31.18
C SER A 217 -7.34 -16.77 -30.10
N GLU A 218 -6.18 -16.12 -30.11
CA GLU A 218 -5.15 -16.30 -29.08
C GLU A 218 -5.61 -15.69 -27.75
N ASN A 219 -5.25 -16.34 -26.65
CA ASN A 219 -5.77 -16.04 -25.32
C ASN A 219 -4.70 -16.21 -24.23
N ILE A 220 -4.92 -15.60 -23.07
CA ILE A 220 -4.10 -15.80 -21.87
C ILE A 220 -4.93 -16.54 -20.84
N PHE A 221 -4.37 -17.62 -20.30
CA PHE A 221 -4.96 -18.35 -19.19
C PHE A 221 -4.67 -17.65 -17.87
N VAL A 222 -5.73 -17.27 -17.14
CA VAL A 222 -5.61 -16.65 -15.81
C VAL A 222 -6.45 -17.45 -14.80
N THR A 223 -5.85 -17.72 -13.65
CA THR A 223 -6.50 -18.44 -12.55
C THR A 223 -7.12 -17.45 -11.55
N PRO A 224 -8.44 -17.51 -11.29
CA PRO A 224 -9.04 -16.71 -10.24
C PRO A 224 -8.56 -17.23 -8.87
N LEU A 225 -8.06 -16.34 -8.01
CA LEU A 225 -7.60 -16.75 -6.67
C LEU A 225 -8.80 -16.83 -5.71
N GLN A 226 -9.06 -18.03 -5.17
CA GLN A 226 -10.19 -18.28 -4.26
C GLN A 226 -10.16 -17.40 -3.00
N ASN A 227 -9.00 -17.16 -2.39
CA ASN A 227 -8.90 -16.52 -1.08
C ASN A 227 -8.74 -14.99 -1.10
N ASN A 228 -8.76 -14.33 -2.26
CA ASN A 228 -8.47 -12.89 -2.32
C ASN A 228 -9.31 -12.15 -3.37
N TYR A 229 -10.51 -11.70 -2.97
CA TYR A 229 -11.33 -10.77 -3.76
C TYR A 229 -10.54 -9.54 -4.24
N LYS A 230 -9.63 -9.00 -3.41
CA LYS A 230 -8.74 -7.88 -3.78
C LYS A 230 -7.81 -8.19 -4.96
N LYS A 231 -7.35 -9.45 -5.09
CA LYS A 231 -6.50 -9.87 -6.23
C LYS A 231 -7.35 -10.09 -7.49
N ASN A 232 -8.60 -10.50 -7.34
CA ASN A 232 -9.53 -10.70 -8.44
C ASN A 232 -10.05 -9.38 -9.04
N ASN A 233 -9.86 -8.24 -8.37
CA ASN A 233 -10.09 -6.92 -8.98
C ASN A 233 -9.28 -6.71 -10.27
N LYS A 234 -8.14 -7.42 -10.46
CA LYS A 234 -7.34 -7.35 -11.70
C LYS A 234 -8.06 -7.93 -12.92
N LEU A 235 -9.06 -8.79 -12.70
CA LEU A 235 -9.87 -9.41 -13.75
C LEU A 235 -11.05 -8.54 -14.18
N ILE A 236 -11.50 -7.63 -13.30
CA ILE A 236 -12.65 -6.77 -13.57
C ILE A 236 -12.33 -5.88 -14.78
N GLY A 237 -13.27 -5.81 -15.72
CA GLY A 237 -13.15 -5.01 -16.93
C GLY A 237 -12.25 -5.61 -18.02
N ARG A 238 -11.68 -6.81 -17.81
CA ARG A 238 -11.07 -7.60 -18.89
C ARG A 238 -12.16 -8.32 -19.68
N ILE A 239 -11.81 -8.83 -20.86
CA ILE A 239 -12.75 -9.43 -21.79
C ILE A 239 -12.42 -10.90 -22.00
N LEU A 240 -13.47 -11.72 -22.04
CA LEU A 240 -13.36 -13.17 -22.22
C LEU A 240 -12.99 -13.53 -23.65
N ALA A 241 -12.02 -14.44 -23.79
CA ALA A 241 -11.63 -14.98 -25.08
C ALA A 241 -12.51 -16.18 -25.50
N ASP A 242 -13.03 -16.95 -24.54
CA ASP A 242 -13.83 -18.15 -24.77
C ASP A 242 -15.12 -18.16 -23.94
N ASN A 243 -16.10 -18.94 -24.41
CA ASN A 243 -17.35 -19.17 -23.71
C ASN A 243 -17.11 -19.95 -22.41
N ILE A 244 -17.75 -19.52 -21.33
CA ILE A 244 -17.67 -20.14 -20.01
C ILE A 244 -18.94 -20.97 -19.80
N TYR A 245 -18.79 -22.29 -19.91
CA TYR A 245 -19.84 -23.24 -19.53
C TYR A 245 -19.59 -23.77 -18.11
N ILE A 246 -20.66 -23.85 -17.32
CA ILE A 246 -20.69 -24.53 -16.02
C ILE A 246 -21.90 -25.46 -16.00
N ASN A 247 -21.68 -26.74 -15.73
CA ASN A 247 -22.73 -27.77 -15.66
C ASN A 247 -23.64 -27.78 -16.91
N GLY A 248 -23.06 -27.59 -18.10
CA GLY A 248 -23.81 -27.55 -19.37
C GLY A 248 -24.56 -26.25 -19.66
N ARG A 249 -24.54 -25.25 -18.76
CA ARG A 249 -25.14 -23.92 -18.98
C ARG A 249 -24.05 -22.89 -19.29
N CYS A 250 -24.28 -22.07 -20.31
CA CYS A 250 -23.41 -20.95 -20.64
C CYS A 250 -23.63 -19.82 -19.62
N ILE A 251 -22.60 -19.48 -18.85
CA ILE A 251 -22.65 -18.36 -17.88
C ILE A 251 -22.18 -17.06 -18.53
N ALA A 252 -21.17 -17.14 -19.38
CA ALA A 252 -20.62 -15.99 -20.07
C ALA A 252 -20.18 -16.35 -21.48
N ILE A 253 -20.40 -15.42 -22.41
CA ILE A 253 -20.11 -15.60 -23.83
C ILE A 253 -18.75 -14.96 -24.14
N ARG A 254 -18.08 -15.45 -25.19
CA ARG A 254 -16.90 -14.84 -25.78
C ARG A 254 -17.15 -13.36 -26.08
N ASN A 255 -16.12 -12.54 -25.89
CA ASN A 255 -16.14 -11.08 -26.02
C ASN A 255 -17.02 -10.35 -25.00
N GLN A 256 -17.57 -11.04 -24.01
CA GLN A 256 -18.23 -10.41 -22.88
C GLN A 256 -17.18 -9.87 -21.89
N ASP A 257 -17.47 -8.71 -21.32
CA ASP A 257 -16.69 -8.07 -20.28
C ASP A 257 -16.91 -8.74 -18.91
N ILE A 258 -15.85 -8.81 -18.12
CA ILE A 258 -15.86 -9.42 -16.80
C ILE A 258 -16.35 -8.39 -15.78
N THR A 259 -17.62 -8.51 -15.41
CA THR A 259 -18.24 -7.73 -14.33
C THR A 259 -17.99 -8.36 -12.96
N THR A 260 -18.20 -7.58 -11.89
CA THR A 260 -18.10 -8.07 -10.50
C THR A 260 -18.99 -9.29 -10.23
N ASN A 261 -20.19 -9.31 -10.82
CA ASN A 261 -21.15 -10.41 -10.65
C ASN A 261 -20.63 -11.70 -11.29
N LEU A 262 -20.02 -11.60 -12.48
CA LEU A 262 -19.38 -12.75 -13.13
C LEU A 262 -18.21 -13.28 -12.30
N VAL A 263 -17.37 -12.42 -11.74
CA VAL A 263 -16.27 -12.84 -10.85
C VAL A 263 -16.80 -13.59 -9.63
N ILE A 264 -17.85 -13.08 -8.96
CA ILE A 264 -18.47 -13.74 -7.81
C ILE A 264 -19.02 -15.11 -8.20
N SER A 265 -19.70 -15.21 -9.35
CA SER A 265 -20.20 -16.50 -9.85
C SER A 265 -19.05 -17.50 -10.08
N LEU A 266 -17.95 -17.08 -10.70
CA LEU A 266 -16.80 -17.94 -10.98
C LEU A 266 -16.12 -18.48 -9.72
N ILE A 267 -16.06 -17.66 -8.67
CA ILE A 267 -15.52 -18.04 -7.36
C ILE A 267 -16.44 -19.08 -6.70
N ASN A 268 -17.76 -18.84 -6.69
CA ASN A 268 -18.72 -19.76 -6.10
C ASN A 268 -18.70 -21.15 -6.77
N PHE A 269 -18.49 -21.20 -8.08
CA PHE A 269 -18.37 -22.45 -8.83
C PHE A 269 -16.96 -23.06 -8.83
N GLN A 270 -16.00 -22.48 -8.11
CA GLN A 270 -14.62 -22.98 -7.97
C GLN A 270 -13.92 -23.33 -9.29
N ARG A 271 -14.11 -22.51 -10.33
CA ARG A 271 -13.49 -22.77 -11.64
C ARG A 271 -11.97 -22.52 -11.57
N LYS A 272 -11.18 -23.47 -12.08
CA LYS A 272 -9.71 -23.43 -12.02
C LYS A 272 -9.07 -22.30 -12.85
N GLY A 273 -9.69 -21.87 -13.94
CA GLY A 273 -9.16 -20.78 -14.77
C GLY A 273 -10.09 -20.31 -15.88
N ILE A 274 -9.78 -19.12 -16.39
CA ILE A 274 -10.50 -18.42 -17.45
C ILE A 274 -9.52 -17.94 -18.53
N PHE A 275 -9.97 -17.95 -19.77
CA PHE A 275 -9.23 -17.42 -20.90
C PHE A 275 -9.66 -15.97 -21.15
N ILE A 276 -8.70 -15.05 -21.08
CA ILE A 276 -8.93 -13.62 -21.30
C ILE A 276 -8.16 -13.13 -22.52
N ARG A 277 -8.69 -12.07 -23.14
CA ARG A 277 -7.98 -11.29 -24.13
C ARG A 277 -6.97 -10.37 -23.46
N SER A 278 -5.85 -10.12 -24.13
CA SER A 278 -4.77 -9.28 -23.62
C SER A 278 -4.22 -8.38 -24.72
N PRO A 279 -3.78 -7.15 -24.38
CA PRO A 279 -3.10 -6.27 -25.32
C PRO A 279 -1.85 -6.88 -25.97
N LEU A 280 -1.15 -7.77 -25.24
CA LEU A 280 0.08 -8.43 -25.72
C LEU A 280 -0.16 -9.35 -26.92
N ILE A 281 -1.39 -9.83 -27.07
CA ILE A 281 -1.81 -10.85 -28.04
C ILE A 281 -2.83 -10.22 -29.02
N CYS A 282 -2.71 -8.92 -29.27
CA CYS A 282 -3.49 -8.24 -30.28
C CYS A 282 -2.88 -8.55 -31.67
N LYS A 283 -3.70 -8.78 -32.71
CA LYS A 283 -3.20 -9.06 -34.07
C LYS A 283 -2.41 -7.90 -34.69
N SER A 284 -2.58 -6.70 -34.14
CA SER A 284 -1.97 -5.48 -34.66
C SER A 284 -0.68 -5.15 -33.93
N MET A 285 0.34 -4.75 -34.69
CA MET A 285 1.64 -4.31 -34.17
C MET A 285 1.65 -2.82 -33.73
N LEU A 286 0.78 -1.99 -34.30
CA LEU A 286 0.84 -0.52 -34.15
C LEU A 286 -0.31 0.08 -33.32
N TRP A 287 -1.37 -0.68 -33.06
CA TRP A 287 -2.57 -0.22 -32.37
C TRP A 287 -3.24 -1.36 -31.62
N ILE A 288 -4.04 -1.05 -30.60
CA ILE A 288 -4.72 -2.07 -29.79
C ILE A 288 -6.23 -2.06 -30.09
N CYS A 289 -6.84 -3.25 -30.06
CA CYS A 289 -8.29 -3.38 -30.20
C CYS A 289 -9.01 -3.11 -28.87
N GLN A 290 -10.20 -2.50 -28.92
CA GLN A 290 -11.02 -2.21 -27.74
C GLN A 290 -11.26 -3.49 -26.91
N LEU A 291 -11.55 -4.61 -27.58
CA LEU A 291 -11.79 -5.88 -26.91
C LEU A 291 -10.54 -6.55 -26.29
N CYS A 292 -9.35 -6.16 -26.75
CA CYS A 292 -8.08 -6.68 -26.27
C CYS A 292 -7.64 -5.92 -25.02
N TYR A 293 -8.01 -4.63 -24.94
CA TYR A 293 -7.72 -3.78 -23.81
C TYR A 293 -8.71 -4.00 -22.65
N GLY A 294 -10.01 -3.87 -22.93
CA GLY A 294 -11.07 -3.95 -21.93
C GLY A 294 -11.63 -2.58 -21.55
N TRP A 295 -11.92 -2.42 -20.26
CA TRP A 295 -12.46 -1.18 -19.69
C TRP A 295 -11.41 -0.08 -19.54
N SER A 296 -11.86 1.16 -19.69
CA SER A 296 -11.14 2.31 -19.15
C SER A 296 -11.30 2.36 -17.63
N LEU A 297 -10.18 2.49 -16.91
CA LEU A 297 -10.15 2.50 -15.44
C LEU A 297 -10.85 3.72 -14.83
N THR A 298 -11.08 4.77 -15.61
CA THR A 298 -11.70 6.03 -15.17
C THR A 298 -13.22 5.97 -15.17
N HIS A 299 -13.82 5.41 -16.22
CA HIS A 299 -15.27 5.41 -16.43
C HIS A 299 -15.94 4.08 -16.10
N GLY A 300 -15.18 2.98 -16.00
CA GLY A 300 -15.74 1.64 -15.75
C GLY A 300 -16.52 1.08 -16.94
N ASN A 301 -16.36 1.68 -18.12
CA ASN A 301 -16.94 1.25 -19.38
C ASN A 301 -15.83 0.78 -20.33
N LEU A 302 -16.20 0.10 -21.41
CA LEU A 302 -15.27 -0.22 -22.50
C LEU A 302 -14.55 1.04 -22.99
N ILE A 303 -13.26 0.91 -23.29
CA ILE A 303 -12.44 2.05 -23.69
C ILE A 303 -12.93 2.68 -25.00
N GLU A 304 -12.81 4.00 -25.15
CA GLU A 304 -13.28 4.68 -26.35
C GLU A 304 -12.29 4.51 -27.52
N LEU A 305 -12.82 4.58 -28.75
CA LEU A 305 -11.99 4.57 -29.95
C LEU A 305 -11.25 5.91 -30.07
N GLY A 306 -9.94 5.85 -30.26
CA GLY A 306 -9.06 7.03 -30.34
C GLY A 306 -8.27 7.31 -29.07
N GLU A 307 -8.53 6.60 -27.96
CA GLU A 307 -7.84 6.86 -26.69
C GLU A 307 -6.37 6.39 -26.74
N ALA A 308 -5.46 7.27 -26.30
CA ALA A 308 -4.01 7.07 -26.31
C ALA A 308 -3.54 6.24 -25.11
N VAL A 309 -3.95 4.97 -25.10
CA VAL A 309 -3.67 4.00 -24.02
C VAL A 309 -2.19 3.86 -23.70
N GLY A 310 -1.31 3.95 -24.70
CA GLY A 310 0.13 3.88 -24.49
C GLY A 310 0.61 4.94 -23.50
N ILE A 311 0.27 6.20 -23.76
CA ILE A 311 0.69 7.33 -22.91
C ILE A 311 0.17 7.15 -21.49
N ILE A 312 -1.11 6.77 -21.34
CA ILE A 312 -1.74 6.51 -20.04
C ILE A 312 -1.00 5.38 -19.30
N ALA A 313 -0.64 4.30 -19.99
CA ALA A 313 0.08 3.18 -19.40
C ALA A 313 1.51 3.56 -18.97
N GLY A 314 2.23 4.32 -19.81
CA GLY A 314 3.58 4.80 -19.50
C GLY A 314 3.60 5.71 -18.26
N GLN A 315 2.64 6.63 -18.18
CA GLN A 315 2.46 7.51 -17.02
C GLN A 315 1.96 6.78 -15.76
N SER A 316 1.21 5.69 -15.90
CA SER A 316 0.71 4.94 -14.75
C SER A 316 1.77 4.05 -14.09
N ILE A 317 2.86 3.76 -14.81
CA ILE A 317 4.00 2.96 -14.32
C ILE A 317 5.08 3.86 -13.73
N GLY A 318 5.35 4.98 -14.38
CA GLY A 318 6.28 6.01 -13.91
C GLY A 318 5.83 6.66 -12.61
#